data_AF-A0A7Y3CBN4-F1
#
_entry.id   AF-A0A7Y3CBN4-F1
#
_cell.length_a   1.000
_cell.length_b   1.000
_cell.length_c   1.000
_cell.angle_alpha   90.00
_cell.angle_beta   90.00
_cell.angle_gamma   90.00
#
_symmetry.space_group_name_H-M   'P 1'
#
loop_
_entity.id
_entity.type
_entity.pdbx_description
1 polymer ?
#
loop_
_entity_poly.entity_id
_entity_poly.type
_entity_poly.pdbx_seq_one_letter_code
_entity_poly.pdbx_strand_id
1 'polypeptide(L)'
;MHEIVLHRIWESQNFPINALITTRGQRIHVVSAGEPNSLSGPDFHHSKIRIGDSEWSGHVELHIKASDWYLHGHHRDEAYNTVILHVVWEADTEVLRKDGTVIPTLSLSELVSQKVLNRVR
;
A
#
# COMPACT_ATOMS: atom_id res chain seq x y z
N MET A 1 11.33 -11.01 -3.32
CA MET A 1 9.87 -11.00 -3.08
C MET A 1 9.20 -10.76 -4.44
N HIS A 2 8.03 -11.32 -4.69
CA HIS A 2 7.23 -11.00 -5.90
C HIS A 2 5.98 -10.23 -5.49
N GLU A 3 5.51 -9.30 -6.32
CA GLU A 3 4.34 -8.46 -6.02
C GLU A 3 3.09 -9.29 -5.75
N ILE A 4 2.89 -10.38 -6.48
CA ILE A 4 1.77 -11.31 -6.24
C ILE A 4 1.71 -11.85 -4.81
N VAL A 5 2.87 -12.01 -4.15
CA VAL A 5 2.93 -12.43 -2.74
C VAL A 5 2.50 -11.29 -1.83
N LEU A 6 2.89 -10.05 -2.15
CA LEU A 6 2.48 -8.85 -1.42
C LEU A 6 0.97 -8.62 -1.53
N HIS A 7 0.38 -8.83 -2.72
CA HIS A 7 -1.07 -8.78 -2.93
C HIS A 7 -1.80 -9.78 -2.03
N ARG A 8 -1.34 -11.03 -1.98
CA ARG A 8 -1.94 -12.06 -1.10
C ARG A 8 -1.82 -11.71 0.38
N ILE A 9 -0.69 -11.14 0.80
CA ILE A 9 -0.49 -10.70 2.18
C ILE A 9 -1.48 -9.57 2.51
N TRP A 10 -1.62 -8.58 1.63
CA TRP A 10 -2.58 -7.49 1.80
C TRP A 10 -4.02 -7.99 1.78
N GLU A 11 -4.43 -8.74 0.76
CA GLU A 11 -5.79 -9.26 0.62
C GLU A 11 -6.23 -10.09 1.84
N SER A 12 -5.36 -10.97 2.34
CA SER A 12 -5.66 -11.80 3.52
C SER A 12 -5.58 -11.04 4.85
N GLN A 13 -5.00 -9.83 4.85
CA GLN A 13 -4.69 -9.04 6.05
C GLN A 13 -3.95 -9.87 7.13
N ASN A 14 -3.16 -10.87 6.71
CA ASN A 14 -2.51 -11.84 7.59
C ASN A 14 -1.17 -11.33 8.14
N PHE A 15 -1.22 -10.16 8.79
CA PHE A 15 -0.12 -9.50 9.45
C PHE A 15 -0.66 -8.72 10.67
N PRO A 16 0.19 -8.21 11.58
CA PRO A 16 -0.28 -7.52 12.78
C PRO A 16 -1.00 -6.19 12.46
N ILE A 17 -2.30 -6.24 12.19
CA ILE A 17 -3.12 -5.08 11.79
C ILE A 17 -3.27 -4.00 12.87
N ASN A 18 -2.97 -4.31 14.13
CA ASN A 18 -3.21 -3.42 15.27
C ASN A 18 -2.07 -2.41 15.54
N ALA A 19 -0.96 -2.48 14.79
CA ALA A 19 0.21 -1.63 15.02
C ALA A 19 0.81 -1.08 13.72
N LEU A 20 -0.03 -0.88 12.70
CA LEU A 20 0.43 -0.34 11.43
C LEU A 20 0.75 1.15 11.58
N ILE A 21 1.91 1.54 11.06
CA ILE A 21 2.35 2.94 11.00
C ILE A 21 2.86 3.24 9.60
N THR A 22 2.60 4.46 9.12
CA THR A 22 3.23 4.96 7.90
C THR A 22 4.74 5.15 8.13
N THR A 23 5.51 5.26 7.06
CA THR A 23 6.93 5.69 7.09
C THR A 23 7.13 7.06 7.75
N ARG A 24 6.09 7.90 7.84
CA ARG A 24 6.08 9.20 8.55
C ARG A 24 5.52 9.12 9.98
N GLY A 25 5.31 7.93 10.52
CA GLY A 25 4.89 7.71 11.91
C GLY A 25 3.40 7.88 12.21
N GLN A 26 2.54 8.11 11.22
CA GLN A 26 1.08 8.16 11.42
C GLN A 26 0.53 6.75 11.59
N ARG A 27 -0.38 6.56 12.58
CA ARG A 27 -1.07 5.28 12.77
C ARG A 27 -1.99 4.97 11.60
N ILE A 28 -2.01 3.71 11.18
CA ILE A 28 -2.90 3.18 10.16
C ILE A 28 -3.86 2.18 10.82
N HIS A 29 -5.13 2.28 10.47
CA HIS A 29 -6.13 1.26 10.76
C HIS A 29 -6.89 0.93 9.48
N VAL A 30 -6.76 -0.31 9.01
CA VAL A 30 -7.43 -0.79 7.80
C VAL A 30 -8.87 -1.16 8.15
N VAL A 31 -9.81 -0.32 7.74
CA VAL A 31 -11.27 -0.57 7.91
C VAL A 31 -11.75 -1.54 6.85
N SER A 32 -11.25 -1.41 5.62
CA SER A 32 -11.42 -2.34 4.51
C SER A 32 -10.20 -2.28 3.60
N ALA A 33 -9.63 -3.45 3.26
CA ALA A 33 -8.49 -3.59 2.36
C ALA A 33 -8.80 -3.25 0.90
N GLY A 34 -10.09 -3.13 0.56
CA GLY A 34 -10.58 -2.96 -0.81
C GLY A 34 -10.79 -4.27 -1.56
N GLU A 35 -11.11 -4.14 -2.85
CA GLU A 35 -11.35 -5.24 -3.78
C GLU A 35 -10.17 -5.33 -4.77
N PRO A 36 -9.58 -6.52 -5.00
CA PRO A 36 -8.51 -6.68 -5.97
C PRO A 36 -8.94 -6.22 -7.37
N ASN A 37 -8.12 -5.41 -8.01
CA ASN A 37 -8.28 -5.01 -9.40
C ASN A 37 -7.42 -5.91 -10.30
N SER A 38 -8.05 -6.55 -11.29
CA SER A 38 -7.36 -7.38 -12.29
C SER A 38 -7.17 -6.66 -13.63
N LEU A 39 -7.61 -5.40 -13.71
CA LEU A 39 -7.48 -4.54 -14.87
C LEU A 39 -6.37 -3.51 -14.64
N SER A 40 -6.25 -2.54 -15.54
CA SER A 40 -5.35 -1.39 -15.37
C SER A 40 -5.76 -0.51 -14.20
N GLY A 41 -4.80 0.24 -13.67
CA GLY A 41 -5.00 1.17 -12.55
C GLY A 41 -4.53 0.55 -11.24
N PRO A 42 -4.94 1.12 -10.10
CA PRO A 42 -4.41 0.68 -8.82
C PRO A 42 -4.78 -0.75 -8.46
N ASP A 43 -3.94 -1.40 -7.66
CA ASP A 43 -4.08 -2.82 -7.34
C ASP A 43 -5.35 -3.18 -6.56
N PHE A 44 -5.84 -2.29 -5.69
CA PHE A 44 -7.06 -2.49 -4.91
C PHE A 44 -7.99 -1.28 -4.97
N HIS A 45 -9.25 -1.52 -5.31
CA HIS A 45 -10.29 -0.50 -5.37
C HIS A 45 -11.09 -0.40 -4.07
N HIS A 46 -11.74 0.76 -3.86
CA HIS A 46 -12.72 0.98 -2.78
C HIS A 46 -12.23 0.64 -1.36
N SER A 47 -10.95 0.85 -1.09
CA SER A 47 -10.36 0.69 0.24
C SER A 47 -10.84 1.77 1.20
N LYS A 48 -10.93 1.42 2.49
CA LYS A 48 -11.22 2.36 3.58
C LYS A 48 -10.15 2.25 4.64
N ILE A 49 -9.42 3.34 4.88
CA ILE A 49 -8.25 3.34 5.74
C ILE A 49 -8.28 4.58 6.62
N ARG A 50 -8.13 4.40 7.93
CA ARG A 50 -7.91 5.51 8.85
C ARG A 50 -6.42 5.74 9.00
N ILE A 51 -5.97 6.97 8.77
CA ILE A 51 -4.58 7.41 8.87
C ILE A 51 -4.52 8.62 9.80
N GLY A 52 -3.89 8.46 10.96
CA GLY A 52 -4.04 9.42 12.06
C GLY A 52 -5.51 9.51 12.51
N ASP A 53 -6.05 10.73 12.52
CA ASP A 53 -7.45 11.00 12.91
C ASP A 53 -8.42 11.05 11.73
N SER A 54 -7.92 10.89 10.50
CA SER A 54 -8.72 11.01 9.28
C SER A 54 -9.04 9.64 8.68
N GLU A 55 -10.30 9.45 8.26
CA GLU A 55 -10.72 8.28 7.50
C GLU A 55 -10.75 8.60 6.00
N TRP A 56 -10.09 7.77 5.22
CA TRP A 56 -9.91 7.94 3.78
C TRP A 56 -10.64 6.82 3.03
N SER A 57 -11.26 7.17 1.91
CA SER A 57 -11.82 6.23 0.94
C SER A 57 -11.12 6.42 -0.39
N GLY A 58 -10.61 5.35 -0.99
CA GLY A 58 -9.80 5.44 -2.22
C GLY A 58 -9.22 4.10 -2.63
N HIS A 59 -8.05 4.13 -3.24
CA HIS A 59 -7.36 2.94 -3.75
C HIS A 59 -6.08 2.66 -2.98
N VAL A 60 -5.62 1.42 -3.04
CA VAL A 60 -4.33 1.00 -2.49
C VAL A 60 -3.48 0.48 -3.63
N GLU A 61 -2.23 0.90 -3.65
CA GLU A 61 -1.22 0.46 -4.60
C GLU A 61 -0.14 -0.33 -3.89
N LEU A 62 0.35 -1.39 -4.52
CA LEU A 62 1.35 -2.30 -3.99
C LEU A 62 2.58 -2.34 -4.89
N HIS A 63 3.76 -2.29 -4.29
CA HIS A 63 5.01 -2.48 -5.02
C HIS A 63 6.06 -3.17 -4.15
N ILE A 64 7.09 -3.76 -4.76
CA ILE A 64 8.25 -4.21 -3.97
C ILE A 64 9.00 -3.01 -3.42
N LYS A 65 9.30 -2.01 -4.25
CA LYS A 65 9.98 -0.78 -3.83
C LYS A 65 9.08 0.42 -3.98
N ALA A 66 9.20 1.39 -3.09
CA ALA A 66 8.48 2.65 -3.23
C ALA A 66 8.87 3.37 -4.54
N SER A 67 10.13 3.27 -4.98
CA SER A 67 10.61 3.87 -6.22
C SER A 67 9.89 3.38 -7.48
N ASP A 68 9.28 2.19 -7.44
CA ASP A 68 8.59 1.60 -8.59
C ASP A 68 7.38 2.46 -9.01
N TRP A 69 6.83 3.25 -8.09
CA TRP A 69 5.84 4.29 -8.37
C TRP A 69 6.25 5.24 -9.51
N TYR A 70 7.53 5.64 -9.51
CA TYR A 70 8.09 6.53 -10.52
C TYR A 70 8.49 5.78 -11.78
N LEU A 71 9.03 4.56 -11.63
CA LEU A 71 9.42 3.68 -12.73
C LEU A 71 8.22 3.36 -13.64
N HIS A 72 7.07 3.06 -13.04
CA HIS A 72 5.82 2.77 -13.75
C HIS A 72 5.08 4.04 -14.20
N GLY A 73 5.53 5.22 -13.77
CA GLY A 73 4.96 6.49 -14.21
C GLY A 73 3.66 6.90 -13.53
N HIS A 74 3.27 6.24 -12.43
CA HIS A 74 2.02 6.51 -11.69
C HIS A 74 1.92 7.97 -11.23
N HIS A 75 3.03 8.61 -10.88
CA HIS A 75 3.10 10.04 -10.55
C HIS A 75 2.57 10.98 -11.66
N ARG A 76 2.38 10.51 -12.90
CA ARG A 76 1.84 11.30 -14.03
C ARG A 76 0.45 10.86 -14.46
N ASP A 77 -0.02 9.71 -13.97
CA ASP A 77 -1.25 9.07 -14.38
C ASP A 77 -2.40 9.44 -13.42
N GLU A 78 -3.50 9.92 -13.98
CA GLU A 78 -4.65 10.39 -13.22
C GLU A 78 -5.40 9.25 -12.52
N ALA A 79 -5.30 8.02 -13.02
CA ALA A 79 -5.89 6.85 -12.37
C ALA A 79 -5.35 6.60 -10.95
N TYR A 80 -4.16 7.14 -10.66
CA TYR A 80 -3.45 6.94 -9.39
C TYR A 80 -3.63 8.09 -8.40
N ASN A 81 -4.32 9.17 -8.78
CA ASN A 81 -4.57 10.32 -7.89
C ASN A 81 -5.46 9.96 -6.69
N THR A 82 -6.23 8.89 -6.79
CA THR A 82 -7.12 8.38 -5.73
C THR A 82 -6.45 7.31 -4.86
N VAL A 83 -5.17 7.01 -5.06
CA VAL A 83 -4.40 6.12 -4.17
C VAL A 83 -4.24 6.81 -2.81
N ILE A 84 -4.78 6.21 -1.76
CA ILE A 84 -4.78 6.75 -0.39
C ILE A 84 -3.69 6.13 0.49
N LEU A 85 -3.15 4.98 0.10
CA LEU A 85 -2.05 4.29 0.77
C LEU A 85 -1.22 3.54 -0.27
N HIS A 86 0.11 3.68 -0.18
CA HIS A 86 1.05 2.87 -0.93
C HIS A 86 1.66 1.82 -0.01
N VAL A 87 1.41 0.54 -0.28
CA VAL A 87 1.90 -0.57 0.53
C VAL A 87 3.10 -1.19 -0.17
N VAL A 88 4.25 -1.16 0.49
CA VAL A 88 5.50 -1.61 -0.12
C VAL A 88 6.20 -2.66 0.73
N TRP A 89 7.05 -3.45 0.09
CA TRP A 89 8.01 -4.24 0.85
C TRP A 89 9.14 -3.33 1.38
N GLU A 90 9.75 -2.53 0.51
CA GLU A 90 10.87 -1.64 0.79
C GLU A 90 10.48 -0.17 0.54
N ALA A 91 10.55 0.66 1.57
CA ALA A 91 10.26 2.09 1.47
C ALA A 91 11.54 2.90 1.22
N ASP A 92 12.06 2.83 -0.01
CA ASP A 92 13.35 3.42 -0.40
C ASP A 92 13.29 4.89 -0.83
N THR A 93 12.10 5.42 -1.12
CA THR A 93 11.87 6.84 -1.40
C THR A 93 10.49 7.28 -0.91
N GLU A 94 10.34 8.59 -0.66
CA GLU A 94 9.02 9.21 -0.57
C GLU A 94 8.39 9.26 -1.97
N VAL A 95 7.08 9.00 -2.05
CA VAL A 95 6.33 9.02 -3.32
C VAL A 95 5.26 10.10 -3.30
N LEU A 96 5.09 10.76 -4.44
CA LEU A 96 4.17 11.88 -4.61
C LEU A 96 3.10 11.54 -5.65
N ARG A 97 1.86 12.00 -5.40
CA ARG A 97 0.83 12.08 -6.43
C ARG A 97 1.19 13.16 -7.45
N LYS A 98 0.40 13.22 -8.53
CA LYS A 98 0.54 14.22 -9.60
C LYS A 98 0.49 15.67 -9.09
N ASP A 99 -0.30 15.93 -8.04
CA ASP A 99 -0.43 17.26 -7.43
C ASP A 99 0.69 17.62 -6.43
N GLY A 100 1.68 16.73 -6.27
CA GLY A 100 2.79 16.92 -5.33
C GLY A 100 2.46 16.53 -3.89
N THR A 101 1.25 16.04 -3.60
CA THR A 101 0.93 15.52 -2.27
C THR A 101 1.65 14.21 -2.01
N VAL A 102 2.22 14.08 -0.81
CA VAL A 102 2.82 12.82 -0.36
C VAL A 102 1.73 11.76 -0.20
N ILE A 103 1.98 10.57 -0.72
CA ILE A 103 1.13 9.41 -0.46
C ILE A 103 1.61 8.77 0.85
N PRO A 104 0.73 8.53 1.83
CA PRO A 104 1.07 7.72 2.99
C PRO A 104 1.59 6.35 2.54
N THR A 105 2.77 5.95 3.04
CA THR A 105 3.40 4.68 2.67
C THR A 105 3.49 3.75 3.88
N LEU A 106 3.09 2.49 3.72
CA LEU A 106 3.25 1.43 4.70
C LEU A 106 4.32 0.45 4.20
N SER A 107 5.37 0.20 4.99
CA SER A 107 6.31 -0.89 4.71
C SER A 107 5.91 -2.14 5.48
N LEU A 108 5.76 -3.26 4.77
CA LEU A 108 5.44 -4.56 5.37
C LEU A 108 6.68 -5.39 5.74
N SER A 109 7.88 -5.02 5.29
CA SER A 109 9.09 -5.82 5.53
C SER A 109 9.42 -6.01 7.01
N GLU A 110 9.10 -5.03 7.86
CA GLU A 110 9.32 -5.10 9.31
C GLU A 110 8.20 -5.83 10.06
N LEU A 111 7.02 -5.97 9.44
CA LEU A 111 5.81 -6.51 10.07
C LEU A 111 5.56 -7.98 9.73
N VAL A 112 6.02 -8.41 8.55
CA VAL A 112 5.79 -9.75 8.03
C VAL A 112 6.94 -10.67 8.42
N SER A 113 6.69 -11.52 9.42
CA SER A 113 7.67 -12.55 9.82
C SER A 113 7.97 -13.55 8.70
N GLN A 114 9.17 -14.16 8.74
CA GLN A 114 9.56 -15.23 7.81
C GLN A 114 8.56 -16.40 7.77
N LYS A 115 7.85 -16.65 8.87
CA LYS A 115 6.83 -17.71 8.97
C LYS A 115 5.61 -17.41 8.10
N VAL A 116 5.19 -16.15 7.99
CA VAL A 116 4.10 -15.74 7.10
C VAL A 116 4.54 -15.89 5.65
N LEU A 117 5.76 -15.44 5.31
CA LEU A 117 6.31 -15.56 3.96
C LEU A 117 6.32 -17.00 3.43
N ASN A 118 6.64 -17.98 4.27
CA ASN A 118 6.69 -19.38 3.86
C ASN A 118 5.30 -20.01 3.63
N ARG A 119 4.21 -19.37 4.08
CA ARG A 119 2.83 -19.86 3.89
C ARG A 119 2.15 -19.32 2.64
N VAL A 120 2.62 -18.18 2.14
CA VAL A 120 2.03 -17.47 0.99
C VAL A 120 2.83 -17.67 -0.31
N ARG A 121 4.01 -18.28 -0.21
CA ARG A 121 4.85 -18.73 -1.32
C ARG A 121 4.27 -19.97 -2.00
#